data_AF-A0A7W8ZIT0-F1
#
_entry.id   AF-A0A7W8ZIT0-F1
#
_cell.length_a   1.000
_cell.length_b   1.000
_cell.length_c   1.000
_cell.angle_alpha   90.00
_cell.angle_beta   90.00
_cell.angle_gamma   90.00
#
_symmetry.space_group_name_H-M   'P 1'
#
loop_
_entity.id
_entity.type
_entity.pdbx_description
1 polymer ?
#
loop_
_entity_poly.entity_id
_entity_poly.type
_entity_poly.pdbx_seq_one_letter_code
_entity_poly.pdbx_strand_id
1 'polypeptide(L)'
;MAVTKYNSEDIIPIVVHILSFSTMKFAEYGYRSIVENEVTHLKGLDESDITPVMYFELLEASDDEISVAIRDCIAHIDATVDTFCLLYGLDLDVLYSDERIHELACALYFDLCDYTEGVIEEDMEGAITELPFATANAFFFLCKLVLQEEIDHEFLMEDGLLGKGFDELEFIDTSNNNVAILHDLVREIMRMNLKISDIYTNRNSRVL
;
A
#
# COMPACT_ATOMS: atom_id res chain seq x y z
N MET A 1 -24.86 9.04 -4.38
CA MET A 1 -24.21 9.74 -3.25
C MET A 1 -22.74 9.53 -3.47
N ALA A 2 -21.99 10.56 -3.86
CA ALA A 2 -20.61 10.40 -4.33
C ALA A 2 -19.54 10.79 -3.30
N VAL A 3 -19.90 11.43 -2.18
CA VAL A 3 -18.93 11.93 -1.19
C VAL A 3 -19.22 11.35 0.20
N THR A 4 -18.18 10.85 0.87
CA THR A 4 -18.23 10.33 2.25
C THR A 4 -17.39 11.21 3.16
N LYS A 5 -17.99 11.72 4.25
CA LYS A 5 -17.33 12.60 5.21
C LYS A 5 -16.96 11.85 6.49
N TYR A 6 -15.78 12.12 7.02
CA TYR A 6 -15.23 11.52 8.24
C TYR A 6 -15.12 12.55 9.36
N ASN A 7 -15.10 12.08 10.62
CA ASN A 7 -14.80 12.98 11.74
C ASN A 7 -13.30 13.26 11.78
N SER A 8 -12.92 14.50 12.07
CA SER A 8 -11.51 14.92 12.11
C SER A 8 -10.65 14.07 13.07
N GLU A 9 -11.23 13.62 14.19
CA GLU A 9 -10.55 12.78 15.17
C GLU A 9 -10.26 11.35 14.69
N ASP A 10 -11.00 10.89 13.68
CA ASP A 10 -10.87 9.53 13.14
C ASP A 10 -9.85 9.44 12.00
N ILE A 11 -9.48 10.56 11.38
CA ILE A 11 -8.70 10.59 10.14
C ILE A 11 -7.33 9.93 10.33
N ILE A 12 -6.54 10.36 11.31
CA ILE A 12 -5.20 9.80 11.53
C ILE A 12 -5.25 8.32 11.95
N PRO A 13 -6.13 7.91 12.88
CA PRO A 13 -6.39 6.49 13.14
C PRO A 13 -6.68 5.66 11.88
N ILE A 14 -7.56 6.16 10.99
CA ILE A 14 -7.89 5.51 9.71
C ILE A 14 -6.68 5.44 8.79
N VAL A 15 -5.92 6.54 8.65
CA VAL A 15 -4.70 6.60 7.84
C VAL A 15 -3.71 5.53 8.31
N VAL A 16 -3.42 5.45 9.61
CA VAL A 16 -2.50 4.47 10.18
C VAL A 16 -2.97 3.02 9.92
N HIS A 17 -4.27 2.75 10.04
CA HIS A 17 -4.83 1.45 9.68
C HIS A 17 -4.57 1.10 8.22
N ILE A 18 -4.87 2.01 7.30
CA ILE A 18 -4.72 1.77 5.85
C ILE A 18 -3.25 1.54 5.50
N LEU A 19 -2.32 2.32 6.07
CA LEU A 19 -0.89 2.09 5.92
C LEU A 19 -0.51 0.66 6.37
N SER A 20 -1.06 0.21 7.50
CA SER A 20 -0.81 -1.13 8.05
C SER A 20 -1.41 -2.24 7.17
N PHE A 21 -2.56 -2.01 6.53
CA PHE A 21 -3.11 -2.95 5.56
C PHE A 21 -2.23 -3.08 4.32
N SER A 22 -1.65 -1.97 3.85
CA SER A 22 -0.72 -1.99 2.73
C SER A 22 0.55 -2.78 3.02
N THR A 23 1.11 -2.74 4.24
CA THR A 23 2.29 -3.57 4.58
C THR A 23 1.97 -5.05 4.52
N MET A 24 0.80 -5.45 5.01
CA MET A 24 0.31 -6.84 4.91
C MET A 24 0.17 -7.29 3.45
N LYS A 25 -0.35 -6.43 2.57
CA LYS A 25 -0.45 -6.75 1.14
C LYS A 25 0.91 -6.88 0.48
N PHE A 26 1.86 -5.98 0.75
CA PHE A 26 3.23 -6.14 0.26
C PHE A 26 3.87 -7.44 0.70
N ALA A 27 3.72 -7.81 1.98
CA ALA A 27 4.25 -9.06 2.51
C ALA A 27 3.60 -10.28 1.83
N GLU A 28 2.27 -10.29 1.69
CA GLU A 28 1.51 -11.35 1.01
C GLU A 28 2.01 -11.56 -0.42
N TYR A 29 2.12 -10.50 -1.22
CA TYR A 29 2.55 -10.61 -2.61
C TYR A 29 4.04 -10.94 -2.73
N GLY A 30 4.89 -10.39 -1.86
CA GLY A 30 6.30 -10.76 -1.78
C GLY A 30 6.49 -12.24 -1.51
N TYR A 31 5.74 -12.80 -0.55
CA TYR A 31 5.69 -14.23 -0.28
C TYR A 31 5.30 -15.04 -1.52
N ARG A 32 4.21 -14.65 -2.20
CA ARG A 32 3.73 -15.34 -3.41
C ARG A 32 4.81 -15.34 -4.50
N SER A 33 5.48 -14.20 -4.72
CA SER A 33 6.59 -14.09 -5.68
C SER A 33 7.75 -15.03 -5.36
N ILE A 34 8.13 -15.16 -4.08
CA ILE A 34 9.21 -16.06 -3.66
C ILE A 34 8.81 -17.54 -3.85
N VAL A 35 7.58 -17.90 -3.47
CA VAL A 35 7.05 -19.26 -3.72
C VAL A 35 7.03 -19.57 -5.22
N GLU A 36 6.74 -18.56 -6.04
CA GLU A 36 6.69 -18.73 -7.49
C GLU A 36 8.04 -18.95 -8.16
N ASN A 37 9.05 -18.22 -7.71
CA ASN A 37 10.33 -18.08 -8.41
C ASN A 37 11.50 -18.81 -7.73
N GLU A 38 11.49 -18.92 -6.41
CA GLU A 38 12.62 -19.47 -5.65
C GLU A 38 12.27 -20.81 -4.98
N VAL A 39 11.10 -20.87 -4.32
CA VAL A 39 10.74 -21.97 -3.42
C VAL A 39 9.55 -22.75 -3.98
N THR A 40 9.67 -23.16 -5.24
CA THR A 40 8.57 -23.78 -6.02
C THR A 40 7.99 -25.07 -5.42
N HIS A 41 8.69 -25.73 -4.51
CA HIS A 41 8.18 -26.91 -3.80
C HIS A 41 7.11 -26.58 -2.75
N LEU A 42 6.95 -25.31 -2.38
CA LEU A 42 5.85 -24.81 -1.56
C LEU A 42 4.60 -24.48 -2.39
N LYS A 43 4.67 -24.55 -3.74
CA LYS A 43 3.50 -24.40 -4.60
C LYS A 43 2.49 -25.51 -4.29
N GLY A 44 1.33 -25.13 -3.78
CA GLY A 44 0.24 -26.05 -3.42
C GLY A 44 0.18 -26.45 -1.95
N LEU A 45 0.91 -25.77 -1.06
CA LEU A 45 0.47 -25.68 0.34
C LEU A 45 -0.95 -25.10 0.37
N ASP A 46 -1.79 -25.68 1.22
CA ASP A 46 -3.14 -25.17 1.43
C ASP A 46 -3.03 -23.74 1.99
N GLU A 47 -3.77 -22.78 1.41
CA GLU A 47 -3.77 -21.39 1.89
C GLU A 47 -4.13 -21.30 3.38
N SER A 48 -4.91 -22.28 3.90
CA SER A 48 -5.25 -22.38 5.31
C SER A 48 -4.08 -22.71 6.25
N ASP A 49 -2.97 -23.24 5.73
CA ASP A 49 -1.75 -23.51 6.49
C ASP A 49 -0.79 -22.30 6.53
N ILE A 50 -1.07 -21.24 5.75
CA ILE A 50 -0.21 -20.07 5.62
C ILE A 50 -0.69 -18.99 6.59
N THR A 51 0.19 -18.60 7.52
CA THR A 51 -0.11 -17.52 8.47
C THR A 51 0.53 -16.20 8.03
N PRO A 52 -0.05 -15.04 8.41
CA PRO A 52 0.53 -13.72 8.12
C PRO A 52 2.02 -13.58 8.48
N VAL A 53 2.45 -14.21 9.57
CA VAL A 53 3.85 -14.18 10.02
C VAL A 53 4.79 -14.82 8.99
N MET A 54 4.35 -15.89 8.34
CA MET A 54 5.16 -16.58 7.33
C MET A 54 5.44 -15.70 6.11
N TYR A 55 4.57 -14.73 5.81
CA TYR A 55 4.81 -13.78 4.73
C TYR A 55 6.09 -12.97 4.98
N PHE A 56 6.20 -12.40 6.17
CA PHE A 56 7.36 -11.61 6.56
C PHE A 56 8.62 -12.47 6.70
N GLU A 57 8.53 -13.64 7.34
CA GLU A 57 9.69 -14.53 7.53
C GLU A 57 10.32 -14.97 6.20
N LEU A 58 9.49 -15.37 5.24
CA LEU A 58 9.99 -15.80 3.94
C LEU A 58 10.54 -14.61 3.15
N LEU A 59 9.85 -13.47 3.21
CA LEU A 59 10.29 -12.24 2.58
C LEU A 59 11.64 -11.78 3.12
N GLU A 60 11.88 -11.84 4.43
CA GLU A 60 13.18 -11.52 5.05
C GLU A 60 14.29 -12.48 4.67
N ALA A 61 13.96 -13.76 4.46
CA ALA A 61 14.93 -14.80 4.13
C ALA A 61 15.37 -14.78 2.65
N SER A 62 14.62 -14.11 1.76
CA SER A 62 14.96 -14.02 0.33
C SER A 62 15.94 -12.88 0.04
N ASP A 63 16.99 -13.18 -0.74
CA ASP A 63 17.95 -12.20 -1.25
C ASP A 63 17.58 -11.67 -2.65
N ASP A 64 16.42 -12.04 -3.19
CA ASP A 64 15.99 -11.60 -4.51
C ASP A 64 15.75 -10.09 -4.58
N GLU A 65 16.16 -9.45 -5.69
CA GLU A 65 16.06 -8.00 -5.86
C GLU A 65 14.62 -7.48 -5.73
N ILE A 66 13.61 -8.29 -6.10
CA ILE A 66 12.19 -7.96 -5.93
C ILE A 66 11.81 -8.03 -4.45
N SER A 67 12.19 -9.09 -3.77
CA SER A 67 11.97 -9.26 -2.33
C SER A 67 12.57 -8.10 -1.54
N VAL A 68 13.81 -7.70 -1.87
CA VAL A 68 14.47 -6.52 -1.30
C VAL A 68 13.66 -5.25 -1.55
N ALA A 69 13.21 -5.01 -2.79
CA ALA A 69 12.42 -3.82 -3.11
C ALA A 69 11.07 -3.79 -2.39
N ILE A 70 10.41 -4.94 -2.20
CA ILE A 70 9.16 -5.05 -1.44
C ILE A 70 9.42 -4.75 0.04
N ARG A 71 10.51 -5.27 0.62
CA ARG A 71 10.89 -4.92 2.00
C ARG A 71 11.19 -3.43 2.16
N ASP A 72 11.83 -2.81 1.16
CA ASP A 72 12.05 -1.36 1.16
C ASP A 72 10.69 -0.61 1.20
N CYS A 73 9.69 -1.03 0.41
CA CYS A 73 8.34 -0.46 0.48
C CYS A 73 7.73 -0.59 1.89
N ILE A 74 7.77 -1.79 2.48
CA ILE A 74 7.25 -2.04 3.84
C ILE A 74 7.95 -1.12 4.85
N ALA A 75 9.28 -1.04 4.80
CA ALA A 75 10.05 -0.22 5.73
C ALA A 75 9.71 1.28 5.62
N HIS A 76 9.44 1.79 4.42
CA HIS A 76 8.98 3.16 4.24
C HIS A 76 7.60 3.40 4.86
N ILE A 77 6.67 2.44 4.70
CA ILE A 77 5.33 2.53 5.28
C ILE A 77 5.40 2.45 6.80
N ASP A 78 6.15 1.50 7.36
CA ASP A 78 6.32 1.33 8.81
C ASP A 78 6.93 2.59 9.45
N ALA A 79 7.94 3.19 8.81
CA ALA A 79 8.51 4.45 9.29
C ALA A 79 7.48 5.59 9.31
N THR A 80 6.56 5.63 8.35
CA THR A 80 5.46 6.59 8.34
C THR A 80 4.42 6.29 9.42
N VAL A 81 4.06 5.02 9.64
CA VAL A 81 3.20 4.59 10.75
C VAL A 81 3.79 4.99 12.10
N ASP A 82 5.06 4.69 12.34
CA ASP A 82 5.79 5.07 13.54
C ASP A 82 5.78 6.58 13.76
N THR A 83 5.98 7.34 12.68
CA THR A 83 5.94 8.80 12.73
C THR A 83 4.56 9.30 13.18
N PHE A 84 3.47 8.77 12.64
CA PHE A 84 2.12 9.13 13.09
C PHE A 84 1.86 8.70 14.53
N CYS A 85 2.29 7.50 14.93
CA CYS A 85 2.12 7.02 16.30
C CYS A 85 2.83 7.94 17.30
N LEU A 86 4.05 8.39 16.99
CA LEU A 86 4.80 9.32 17.81
C LEU A 86 4.17 10.71 17.89
N LEU A 87 3.69 11.24 16.76
CA LEU A 87 3.10 12.59 16.71
C LEU A 87 1.75 12.66 17.45
N TYR A 88 0.98 11.59 17.41
CA TYR A 88 -0.39 11.55 17.93
C TYR A 88 -0.55 10.74 19.22
N GLY A 89 0.52 10.12 19.71
CA GLY A 89 0.47 9.26 20.89
C GLY A 89 -0.43 8.05 20.70
N LEU A 90 -0.45 7.47 19.50
CA LEU A 90 -1.26 6.31 19.18
C LEU A 90 -0.57 5.04 19.70
N ASP A 91 -1.35 4.20 20.37
CA ASP A 91 -0.99 2.83 20.70
C ASP A 91 -1.63 1.92 19.65
N LEU A 92 -0.80 1.19 18.89
CA LEU A 92 -1.27 0.34 17.80
C LEU A 92 -2.17 -0.80 18.29
N ASP A 93 -1.89 -1.38 19.47
CA ASP A 93 -2.71 -2.48 20.01
C ASP A 93 -4.11 -1.96 20.37
N VAL A 94 -4.19 -0.76 20.93
CA VAL A 94 -5.46 -0.08 21.23
C VAL A 94 -6.18 0.29 19.95
N LEU A 95 -5.46 0.87 18.98
CA LEU A 95 -6.00 1.28 17.70
C LEU A 95 -6.61 0.09 16.94
N TYR A 96 -5.86 -1.01 16.78
CA TYR A 96 -6.33 -2.22 16.09
C TYR A 96 -7.46 -2.94 16.83
N SER A 97 -7.65 -2.66 18.12
CA SER A 97 -8.79 -3.17 18.90
C SER A 97 -10.04 -2.29 18.82
N ASP A 98 -9.96 -1.09 18.22
CA ASP A 98 -11.12 -0.24 17.98
C ASP A 98 -11.88 -0.73 16.73
N GLU A 99 -12.91 -1.56 16.95
CA GLU A 99 -13.73 -2.14 15.89
C GLU A 99 -14.33 -1.09 14.95
N ARG A 100 -14.69 0.09 15.47
CA ARG A 100 -15.32 1.14 14.65
C ARG A 100 -14.31 1.76 13.70
N ILE A 101 -13.11 2.10 14.19
CA ILE A 101 -12.04 2.62 13.32
C ILE A 101 -11.62 1.55 12.32
N HIS A 102 -11.50 0.30 12.77
CA HIS A 102 -11.16 -0.82 11.92
C HIS A 102 -12.17 -0.99 10.77
N GLU A 103 -13.47 -0.99 11.06
CA GLU A 103 -14.52 -1.10 10.04
C GLU A 103 -14.49 0.06 9.04
N LEU A 104 -14.30 1.30 9.51
CA LEU A 104 -14.18 2.48 8.64
C LEU A 104 -12.95 2.39 7.73
N ALA A 105 -11.82 1.99 8.30
CA ALA A 105 -10.58 1.85 7.54
C ALA A 105 -10.68 0.69 6.54
N CYS A 106 -11.29 -0.44 6.91
CA CYS A 106 -11.54 -1.56 6.01
C CYS A 106 -12.40 -1.13 4.83
N ALA A 107 -13.55 -0.49 5.09
CA ALA A 107 -14.44 -0.01 4.04
C ALA A 107 -13.73 0.94 3.07
N LEU A 108 -13.00 1.93 3.61
CA LEU A 108 -12.24 2.86 2.79
C LEU A 108 -11.11 2.16 2.03
N TYR A 109 -10.39 1.22 2.66
CA TYR A 109 -9.33 0.46 2.00
C TYR A 109 -9.85 -0.34 0.81
N PHE A 110 -11.00 -1.00 0.98
CA PHE A 110 -11.67 -1.69 -0.12
C PHE A 110 -11.98 -0.71 -1.25
N ASP A 111 -12.64 0.41 -0.97
CA ASP A 111 -12.94 1.42 -2.00
C ASP A 111 -11.67 1.91 -2.73
N LEU A 112 -10.59 2.16 -1.97
CA LEU A 112 -9.31 2.64 -2.52
C LEU A 112 -8.56 1.58 -3.33
N CYS A 113 -8.81 0.29 -3.11
CA CYS A 113 -8.09 -0.80 -3.77
C CYS A 113 -8.96 -1.58 -4.77
N ASP A 114 -10.27 -1.37 -4.79
CA ASP A 114 -11.25 -2.09 -5.64
C ASP A 114 -10.87 -2.06 -7.13
N TYR A 115 -10.34 -0.92 -7.59
CA TYR A 115 -9.92 -0.77 -9.00
C TYR A 115 -8.69 -1.62 -9.39
N THR A 116 -7.96 -2.17 -8.40
CA THR A 116 -6.72 -2.95 -8.61
C THR A 116 -6.98 -4.45 -8.64
N GLU A 117 -8.16 -4.90 -8.20
CA GLU A 117 -8.50 -6.32 -8.10
C GLU A 117 -8.40 -7.03 -9.46
N GLY A 118 -8.79 -6.38 -10.56
CA GLY A 118 -8.69 -6.99 -11.91
C GLY A 118 -7.27 -7.15 -12.46
N VAL A 119 -6.28 -6.41 -11.94
CA VAL A 119 -4.88 -6.45 -12.40
C VAL A 119 -4.06 -7.50 -11.65
N ILE A 120 -4.45 -7.74 -10.40
CA ILE A 120 -3.79 -8.62 -9.46
C ILE A 120 -4.02 -10.12 -9.77
N GLU A 121 -5.11 -10.45 -10.47
CA GLU A 121 -5.58 -11.83 -10.66
C GLU A 121 -4.95 -12.58 -11.84
N GLU A 122 -4.31 -11.90 -12.80
CA GLU A 122 -3.91 -12.51 -14.08
C GLU A 122 -2.48 -13.07 -14.11
N ASP A 123 -1.54 -12.44 -13.42
CA ASP A 123 -0.11 -12.81 -13.39
C ASP A 123 0.61 -12.18 -12.19
N MET A 124 1.52 -12.92 -11.55
CA MET A 124 2.25 -12.45 -10.38
C MET A 124 3.28 -11.36 -10.73
N GLU A 125 3.92 -11.41 -11.90
CA GLU A 125 4.81 -10.32 -12.33
C GLU A 125 4.01 -9.02 -12.52
N GLY A 126 2.85 -9.10 -13.18
CA GLY A 126 1.89 -8.00 -13.27
C GLY A 126 1.49 -7.45 -11.91
N ALA A 127 1.04 -8.32 -11.00
CA ALA A 127 0.59 -7.94 -9.67
C ALA A 127 1.70 -7.28 -8.82
N ILE A 128 2.94 -7.79 -8.84
CA ILE A 128 4.07 -7.16 -8.13
C ILE A 128 4.43 -5.80 -8.73
N THR A 129 4.33 -5.66 -10.04
CA THR A 129 4.65 -4.41 -10.73
C THR A 129 3.58 -3.34 -10.46
N GLU A 130 2.32 -3.75 -10.29
CA GLU A 130 1.18 -2.82 -10.15
C GLU A 130 0.87 -2.48 -8.69
N LEU A 131 1.16 -3.38 -7.74
CA LEU A 131 0.92 -3.18 -6.32
C LEU A 131 1.52 -1.88 -5.73
N PRO A 132 2.77 -1.48 -6.03
CA PRO A 132 3.30 -0.22 -5.54
C PRO A 132 2.54 0.99 -6.10
N PHE A 133 2.19 0.96 -7.38
CA PHE A 133 1.43 2.05 -7.99
C PHE A 133 0.03 2.17 -7.38
N ALA A 134 -0.66 1.03 -7.25
CA ALA A 134 -1.94 0.92 -6.54
C ALA A 134 -1.89 1.53 -5.14
N THR A 135 -0.86 1.17 -4.38
CA THR A 135 -0.66 1.65 -3.02
C THR A 135 -0.35 3.14 -2.97
N ALA A 136 0.49 3.64 -3.88
CA ALA A 136 0.79 5.07 -3.99
C ALA A 136 -0.47 5.89 -4.28
N ASN A 137 -1.38 5.36 -5.10
CA ASN A 137 -2.66 6.01 -5.38
C ASN A 137 -3.55 6.05 -4.13
N ALA A 138 -3.69 4.93 -3.42
CA ALA A 138 -4.41 4.91 -2.14
C ALA A 138 -3.86 5.96 -1.17
N PHE A 139 -2.53 6.08 -1.05
CA PHE A 139 -1.88 7.07 -0.18
C PHE A 139 -2.08 8.51 -0.64
N PHE A 140 -2.15 8.78 -1.94
CA PHE A 140 -2.55 10.09 -2.46
C PHE A 140 -3.98 10.45 -2.02
N PHE A 141 -4.91 9.49 -2.02
CA PHE A 141 -6.25 9.72 -1.47
C PHE A 141 -6.25 9.95 0.05
N LEU A 142 -5.32 9.36 0.79
CA LEU A 142 -5.14 9.69 2.21
C LEU A 142 -4.68 11.14 2.40
N CYS A 143 -3.82 11.67 1.53
CA CYS A 143 -3.47 13.09 1.56
C CYS A 143 -4.71 13.99 1.38
N LYS A 144 -5.60 13.62 0.45
CA LYS A 144 -6.86 14.34 0.25
C LYS A 144 -7.80 14.22 1.44
N LEU A 145 -7.93 13.03 2.02
CA LEU A 145 -8.72 12.80 3.23
C LEU A 145 -8.24 13.70 4.38
N VAL A 146 -6.93 13.84 4.56
CA VAL A 146 -6.34 14.72 5.58
C VAL A 146 -6.66 16.20 5.34
N LEU A 147 -6.74 16.64 4.09
CA LEU A 147 -7.02 18.04 3.75
C LEU A 147 -8.52 18.38 3.79
N GLN A 148 -9.36 17.45 3.35
CA GLN A 148 -10.77 17.69 3.04
C GLN A 148 -11.72 17.06 4.05
N GLU A 149 -11.23 16.09 4.84
CA GLU A 149 -12.02 15.28 5.78
C GLU A 149 -13.13 14.47 5.08
N GLU A 150 -13.03 14.29 3.77
CA GLU A 150 -13.99 13.57 2.94
C GLU A 150 -13.30 12.85 1.78
N ILE A 151 -13.97 11.84 1.25
CA ILE A 151 -13.58 11.08 0.06
C ILE A 151 -14.65 11.27 -1.00
N ASP A 152 -14.23 11.74 -2.17
CA ASP A 152 -15.03 11.76 -3.38
C ASP A 152 -14.81 10.47 -4.18
N HIS A 153 -15.80 9.59 -4.16
CA HIS A 153 -15.80 8.28 -4.81
C HIS A 153 -15.85 8.38 -6.34
N GLU A 154 -16.37 9.46 -6.91
CA GLU A 154 -16.37 9.67 -8.37
C GLU A 154 -14.94 9.99 -8.84
N PHE A 155 -14.26 10.88 -8.11
CA PHE A 155 -12.85 11.16 -8.36
C PHE A 155 -11.96 9.93 -8.13
N LEU A 156 -12.28 9.11 -7.12
CA LEU A 156 -11.57 7.86 -6.83
C LEU A 156 -11.55 6.90 -8.02
N MET A 157 -12.72 6.72 -8.67
CA MET A 157 -12.86 5.79 -9.79
C MET A 157 -12.35 6.35 -11.13
N GLU A 158 -12.55 7.63 -11.41
CA GLU A 158 -12.30 8.20 -12.74
C GLU A 158 -10.98 8.95 -12.87
N ASP A 159 -10.53 9.64 -11.81
CA ASP A 159 -9.52 10.71 -11.89
C ASP A 159 -8.34 10.51 -10.93
N GLY A 160 -8.17 9.33 -10.31
CA GLY A 160 -7.04 8.98 -9.43
C GLY A 160 -5.64 9.16 -10.06
N LEU A 161 -4.58 8.57 -9.49
CA LEU A 161 -3.21 8.77 -10.01
C LEU A 161 -3.01 8.38 -11.49
N LEU A 162 -3.85 7.49 -12.06
CA LEU A 162 -3.84 7.17 -13.51
C LEU A 162 -4.45 8.28 -14.39
N GLY A 163 -5.20 9.21 -13.79
CA GLY A 163 -5.87 10.33 -14.43
C GLY A 163 -5.25 11.67 -14.01
N LYS A 164 -6.08 12.60 -13.55
CA LYS A 164 -5.64 13.95 -13.13
C LYS A 164 -4.93 13.95 -11.77
N GLY A 165 -5.03 12.86 -11.00
CA GLY A 165 -4.46 12.76 -9.66
C GLY A 165 -2.94 12.96 -9.62
N PHE A 166 -2.21 12.59 -10.67
CA PHE A 166 -0.76 12.81 -10.72
C PHE A 166 -0.38 14.30 -10.76
N ASP A 167 -1.07 15.09 -11.59
CA ASP A 167 -0.88 16.54 -11.64
C ASP A 167 -1.27 17.17 -10.29
N GLU A 168 -2.37 16.72 -9.69
CA GLU A 168 -2.80 17.21 -8.39
C GLU A 168 -1.83 16.86 -7.26
N LEU A 169 -1.20 15.68 -7.31
CA LEU A 169 -0.17 15.29 -6.36
C LEU A 169 1.03 16.26 -6.41
N GLU A 170 1.44 16.70 -7.59
CA GLU A 170 2.56 17.66 -7.74
C GLU A 170 2.25 19.01 -7.08
N PHE A 171 0.98 19.43 -7.09
CA PHE A 171 0.52 20.71 -6.54
C PHE A 171 -0.17 20.60 -5.18
N ILE A 172 -0.12 19.43 -4.54
CA ILE A 172 -0.79 19.24 -3.25
C ILE A 172 -0.17 20.13 -2.17
N ASP A 173 -1.01 20.72 -1.32
CA ASP A 173 -0.55 21.60 -0.25
C ASP A 173 0.16 20.80 0.85
N THR A 174 1.49 20.83 0.82
CA THR A 174 2.37 20.19 1.80
C THR A 174 2.69 21.08 3.01
N SER A 175 2.01 22.22 3.18
CA SER A 175 2.13 23.03 4.40
C SER A 175 1.53 22.35 5.64
N ASN A 176 0.60 21.42 5.44
CA ASN A 176 0.13 20.50 6.47
C ASN A 176 1.13 19.36 6.66
N ASN A 177 1.71 19.24 7.87
CA ASN A 177 2.73 18.24 8.18
C ASN A 177 2.29 16.80 7.89
N ASN A 178 1.02 16.46 8.12
CA ASN A 178 0.50 15.12 7.87
C ASN A 178 0.48 14.81 6.37
N VAL A 179 0.12 15.80 5.56
CA VAL A 179 0.12 15.70 4.11
C VAL A 179 1.55 15.62 3.59
N ALA A 180 2.48 16.40 4.14
CA ALA A 180 3.89 16.33 3.76
C ALA A 180 4.47 14.93 3.99
N ILE A 181 4.19 14.32 5.15
CA ILE A 181 4.62 12.96 5.49
C ILE A 181 4.06 11.93 4.50
N LEU A 182 2.76 11.97 4.22
CA LEU A 182 2.13 11.05 3.27
C LEU A 182 2.59 11.29 1.83
N HIS A 183 2.76 12.54 1.43
CA HIS A 183 3.25 12.89 0.11
C HIS A 183 4.67 12.38 -0.13
N ASP A 184 5.55 12.48 0.87
CA ASP A 184 6.90 11.91 0.79
C ASP A 184 6.84 10.38 0.68
N LEU A 185 5.94 9.72 1.42
CA LEU A 185 5.71 8.28 1.29
C LEU A 185 5.21 7.91 -0.13
N VAL A 186 4.24 8.64 -0.68
CA VAL A 186 3.75 8.43 -2.07
C VAL A 186 4.92 8.48 -3.05
N ARG A 187 5.82 9.44 -2.92
CA ARG A 187 7.00 9.58 -3.78
C ARG A 187 7.97 8.41 -3.66
N GLU A 188 8.25 7.94 -2.45
CA GLU A 188 9.13 6.79 -2.25
C GLU A 188 8.50 5.49 -2.81
N ILE A 189 7.21 5.27 -2.61
CA ILE A 189 6.52 4.11 -3.19
C ILE A 189 6.49 4.18 -4.72
N MET A 190 6.25 5.34 -5.32
CA MET A 190 6.34 5.53 -6.77
C MET A 190 7.75 5.29 -7.31
N ARG A 191 8.78 5.68 -6.55
CA ARG A 191 10.17 5.39 -6.92
C ARG A 191 10.46 3.89 -6.87
N MET A 192 9.90 3.18 -5.89
CA MET A 192 10.01 1.72 -5.79
C MET A 192 9.24 0.99 -6.88
N ASN A 193 8.09 1.52 -7.30
CA ASN A 193 7.37 1.03 -8.47
C ASN A 193 8.30 0.96 -9.69
N LEU A 194 8.96 2.07 -10.03
CA LEU A 194 9.90 2.14 -11.15
C LEU A 194 11.08 1.16 -10.98
N LYS A 195 11.64 1.07 -9.77
CA LYS A 195 12.73 0.12 -9.47
C LYS A 195 12.29 -1.33 -9.71
N ILE A 196 11.09 -1.71 -9.30
CA ILE A 196 10.53 -3.05 -9.50
C ILE A 196 10.33 -3.33 -10.99
N SER A 197 9.73 -2.38 -11.73
CA SER A 197 9.56 -2.50 -13.19
C SER A 197 10.90 -2.66 -13.94
N ASP A 198 11.93 -1.91 -13.50
CA ASP A 198 13.28 -2.00 -14.07
C ASP A 198 13.91 -3.38 -13.82
N ILE A 199 13.73 -3.95 -12.63
CA ILE A 199 14.23 -5.30 -12.30
C ILE A 199 13.60 -6.33 -13.24
N TYR A 200 12.27 -6.32 -13.41
CA TYR A 200 11.57 -7.24 -14.32
C TYR A 200 11.99 -7.08 -15.78
N THR A 201 12.08 -5.84 -16.27
CA THR A 201 12.53 -5.56 -17.64
C THR A 201 13.95 -6.09 -17.91
N ASN A 202 14.85 -5.95 -16.93
CA ASN A 202 16.22 -6.46 -17.01
C ASN A 202 16.31 -7.99 -16.91
N ARG A 203 15.40 -8.63 -16.17
CA ARG A 203 15.30 -10.10 -16.14
C ARG A 203 14.86 -10.66 -17.48
N ASN A 204 13.82 -10.09 -18.08
CA ASN A 204 13.26 -10.56 -19.35
C ASN A 204 14.22 -10.37 -20.53
N SER A 205 15.06 -9.34 -20.50
CA SER A 205 16.09 -9.11 -21.52
C SER A 205 17.34 -10.00 -21.41
N ARG A 206 17.57 -10.67 -20.27
CA ARG A 206 18.68 -11.63 -20.08
C ARG A 206 18.34 -13.06 -20.54
N VAL A 207 17.07 -13.34 -20.82
CA VAL A 207 16.57 -14.68 -21.19
C VAL A 207 16.50 -14.87 -22.72
N LEU A 208 16.81 -13.83 -23.51
CA LEU A 208 16.92 -13.83 -24.98
C LEU A 208 18.38 -13.92 -25.45
#